data_AF-A0A3D5J9R6-F1
#
_entry.id   AF-A0A3D5J9R6-F1
#
_cell.length_a   1.000
_cell.length_b   1.000
_cell.length_c   1.000
_cell.angle_alpha   90.00
_cell.angle_beta   90.00
_cell.angle_gamma   90.00
#
_symmetry.space_group_name_H-M   'P 1'
#
loop_
_entity.id
_entity.type
_entity.pdbx_description
1 polymer ?
#
loop_
_entity_poly.entity_id
_entity_poly.type
_entity_poly.pdbx_seq_one_letter_code
_entity_poly.pdbx_strand_id
1 'polypeptide(L)'
;LEELPPTSDSPETVTLQAAQATLNNQVRRLLLEGAVELFKSPEQLRIYGGRVQVEFDTTQQIQTVYAERAVCFEQPGRVARADSVRIEQATQLILLEGNAQVQTDQYNLQGESIKLYMDVSQGVAQGDDNSPIRVTILMDQPNSASNAFRCR
;
A
#
# COMPACT_ATOMS: atom_id res chain seq x y z
N LEU A 1 31.82 -15.03 -16.57
CA LEU A 1 31.07 -13.76 -16.62
C LEU A 1 29.89 -13.93 -15.68
N GLU A 2 29.86 -13.19 -14.58
CA GLU A 2 28.64 -13.07 -13.76
C GLU A 2 27.62 -12.26 -14.57
N GLU A 3 26.46 -12.84 -14.83
CA GLU A 3 25.32 -12.13 -15.42
C GLU A 3 24.79 -11.13 -14.38
N LEU A 4 24.95 -9.84 -14.65
CA LEU A 4 24.33 -8.78 -13.88
C LEU A 4 22.79 -8.95 -13.98
N PRO A 5 22.04 -8.82 -12.87
CA PRO A 5 20.58 -8.92 -12.92
C PRO A 5 20.02 -7.84 -13.86
N PRO A 6 18.92 -8.11 -14.59
CA PRO A 6 18.33 -7.13 -15.50
C PRO A 6 17.90 -5.90 -14.70
N THR A 7 18.53 -4.76 -14.94
CA THR A 7 18.01 -3.46 -14.52
C THR A 7 16.71 -3.25 -15.28
N SER A 8 15.58 -3.32 -14.57
CA SER A 8 14.27 -3.02 -15.13
C SER A 8 14.22 -1.56 -15.59
N ASP A 9 14.53 -1.33 -16.86
CA ASP A 9 14.52 -0.03 -17.56
C ASP A 9 13.09 0.48 -17.86
N SER A 10 12.08 -0.06 -17.16
CA SER A 10 10.69 0.34 -17.35
C SER A 10 10.44 1.67 -16.64
N PRO A 11 9.88 2.69 -17.31
CA PRO A 11 9.56 3.95 -16.65
C PRO A 11 8.55 3.71 -15.52
N GLU A 12 8.79 4.33 -14.38
CA GLU A 12 7.83 4.37 -13.29
C GLU A 12 6.57 5.11 -13.78
N THR A 13 5.42 4.46 -13.64
CA THR A 13 4.14 5.02 -14.10
C THR A 13 3.08 4.89 -13.03
N VAL A 14 2.22 5.90 -12.95
CA VAL A 14 1.09 5.96 -12.01
C VAL A 14 -0.16 6.24 -12.83
N THR A 15 -1.10 5.31 -12.79
CA THR A 15 -2.41 5.40 -13.45
C THR A 15 -3.50 5.52 -12.39
N LEU A 16 -4.48 6.38 -12.64
CA LEU A 16 -5.49 6.76 -11.65
C LEU A 16 -6.88 6.75 -12.30
N GLN A 17 -7.87 6.21 -11.58
CA GLN A 17 -9.28 6.29 -11.93
C GLN A 17 -10.07 6.74 -10.70
N ALA A 18 -11.00 7.67 -10.90
CA ALA A 18 -11.86 8.22 -9.85
C ALA A 18 -13.07 8.90 -10.49
N ALA A 19 -14.12 9.16 -9.70
CA ALA A 19 -15.26 9.96 -10.15
C ALA A 19 -14.89 11.45 -10.31
N GLN A 20 -13.97 11.95 -9.48
CA GLN A 20 -13.50 13.33 -9.51
C GLN A 20 -12.00 13.41 -9.23
N ALA A 21 -11.33 14.36 -9.90
CA ALA A 21 -9.92 14.66 -9.70
C ALA A 21 -9.70 16.18 -9.66
N THR A 22 -9.00 16.67 -8.64
CA THR A 22 -8.59 18.06 -8.50
C THR A 22 -7.07 18.13 -8.40
N LEU A 23 -6.44 18.80 -9.37
CA LEU A 23 -5.00 19.04 -9.36
C LEU A 23 -4.72 20.49 -8.96
N ASN A 24 -3.95 20.68 -7.90
CA ASN A 24 -3.45 21.98 -7.47
C ASN A 24 -1.93 22.02 -7.59
N ASN A 25 -1.44 22.64 -8.67
CA ASN A 25 -0.01 22.75 -8.96
C ASN A 25 0.73 23.71 -8.02
N GLN A 26 0.05 24.67 -7.38
CA GLN A 26 0.70 25.61 -6.46
C GLN A 26 1.21 24.90 -5.19
N VAL A 27 0.44 23.92 -4.73
CA VAL A 27 0.78 23.11 -3.56
C VAL A 27 1.21 21.68 -3.93
N ARG A 28 1.31 21.38 -5.24
CA ARG A 28 1.69 20.07 -5.79
C ARG A 28 0.89 18.91 -5.19
N ARG A 29 -0.44 19.05 -5.18
CA ARG A 29 -1.37 18.05 -4.66
C ARG A 29 -2.40 17.63 -5.70
N LEU A 30 -2.65 16.34 -5.78
CA LEU A 30 -3.74 15.73 -6.52
C LEU A 30 -4.71 15.10 -5.53
N LEU A 31 -5.98 15.52 -5.59
CA LEU A 31 -7.07 14.94 -4.80
C LEU A 31 -8.00 14.16 -5.72
N LEU A 32 -8.32 12.93 -5.34
CA LEU A 32 -9.18 12.00 -6.06
C LEU A 32 -10.32 11.57 -5.15
N GLU A 33 -11.54 11.57 -5.65
CA GLU A 33 -12.73 11.16 -4.89
C GLU A 33 -13.68 10.30 -5.72
N GLY A 34 -14.34 9.37 -5.04
CA GLY A 34 -15.36 8.48 -5.61
C GLY A 34 -14.76 7.25 -6.28
N ALA A 35 -14.79 6.12 -5.55
CA ALA A 35 -14.31 4.81 -5.98
C ALA A 35 -12.93 4.87 -6.66
N VAL A 36 -11.95 5.42 -5.94
CA VAL A 36 -10.61 5.64 -6.47
C VAL A 36 -9.88 4.31 -6.65
N GLU A 37 -9.20 4.18 -7.78
CA GLU A 37 -8.26 3.11 -8.09
C GLU A 37 -6.95 3.74 -8.58
N LEU A 38 -5.87 3.47 -7.85
CA LEU A 38 -4.51 3.88 -8.19
C LEU A 38 -3.71 2.64 -8.52
N PHE A 39 -2.99 2.66 -9.63
CA PHE A 39 -2.06 1.61 -10.03
C PHE A 39 -0.68 2.21 -10.29
N LYS A 40 0.34 1.64 -9.65
CA LYS A 40 1.75 2.00 -9.80
C LYS A 40 2.54 0.83 -10.39
N SER A 41 3.35 1.12 -11.41
CA SER A 41 4.27 0.18 -12.07
C SER A 41 5.70 0.71 -11.95
N PRO A 42 6.72 -0.16 -11.76
CA PRO A 42 6.70 -1.62 -11.91
C PRO A 42 6.32 -2.43 -10.66
N GLU A 43 6.12 -1.81 -9.51
CA GLU A 43 5.89 -2.51 -8.23
C GLU A 43 4.53 -3.21 -8.15
N GLN A 44 3.67 -3.02 -9.16
CA GLN A 44 2.32 -3.56 -9.24
C GLN A 44 1.46 -3.23 -8.02
N LEU A 45 1.71 -2.07 -7.42
CA LEU A 45 0.94 -1.58 -6.28
C LEU A 45 -0.41 -1.07 -6.77
N ARG A 46 -1.49 -1.63 -6.22
CA ARG A 46 -2.86 -1.14 -6.40
C ARG A 46 -3.39 -0.58 -5.09
N ILE A 47 -4.06 0.57 -5.15
CA ILE A 47 -4.73 1.17 -3.99
C ILE A 47 -6.17 1.48 -4.38
N TYR A 48 -7.09 1.03 -3.55
CA TYR A 48 -8.52 1.27 -3.64
C TYR A 48 -8.97 2.08 -2.44
N GLY A 49 -9.82 3.08 -2.64
CA GLY A 49 -10.39 3.86 -1.54
C GLY A 49 -11.47 4.84 -1.98
N GLY A 50 -12.18 5.44 -1.03
CA GLY A 50 -13.19 6.45 -1.34
C GLY A 50 -12.60 7.83 -1.63
N ARG A 51 -11.40 8.12 -1.10
CA ARG A 51 -10.67 9.37 -1.27
C ARG A 51 -9.17 9.12 -1.25
N VAL A 52 -8.43 9.68 -2.19
CA VAL A 52 -6.97 9.58 -2.26
C VAL A 52 -6.36 10.96 -2.52
N GLN A 53 -5.41 11.36 -1.70
CA GLN A 53 -4.58 12.54 -1.91
C GLN A 53 -3.15 12.10 -2.21
N VAL A 54 -2.59 12.58 -3.31
CA VAL A 54 -1.18 12.37 -3.69
C VAL A 54 -0.47 13.71 -3.58
N GLU A 55 0.63 13.72 -2.83
CA GLU A 55 1.50 14.88 -2.67
C GLU A 55 2.80 14.63 -3.43
N PHE A 56 3.22 15.63 -4.22
CA PHE A 56 4.43 15.56 -5.01
C PHE A 56 5.51 16.51 -4.48
N ASP A 57 6.75 16.06 -4.58
CA ASP A 57 7.91 16.88 -4.22
C ASP A 57 8.23 17.94 -5.30
N THR A 58 9.32 18.69 -5.10
CA THR A 58 9.76 19.72 -6.05
C THR A 58 10.18 19.18 -7.42
N THR A 59 10.41 17.88 -7.54
CA THR A 59 10.79 17.18 -8.77
C THR A 59 9.63 16.44 -9.43
N GLN A 60 8.40 16.66 -8.94
CA GLN A 60 7.16 15.98 -9.39
C GLN A 60 7.17 14.47 -9.13
N GLN A 61 7.98 13.99 -8.20
CA GLN A 61 7.93 12.61 -7.73
C GLN A 61 6.91 12.48 -6.60
N ILE A 62 6.27 11.31 -6.48
CA ILE A 62 5.35 11.04 -5.37
C ILE A 62 6.13 11.08 -4.06
N GLN A 63 5.73 11.97 -3.17
CA GLN A 63 6.30 12.09 -1.83
C GLN A 63 5.46 11.31 -0.82
N THR A 64 4.15 11.55 -0.82
CA THR A 64 3.21 10.93 0.12
C THR A 64 1.89 10.61 -0.58
N VAL A 65 1.31 9.46 -0.26
CA VAL A 65 -0.07 9.10 -0.63
C VAL A 65 -0.89 8.93 0.64
N TYR A 66 -2.04 9.60 0.71
CA TYR A 66 -3.04 9.40 1.74
C TYR A 66 -4.28 8.80 1.08
N ALA A 67 -4.74 7.66 1.59
CA ALA A 67 -5.98 7.04 1.16
C ALA A 67 -6.89 6.90 2.38
N GLU A 68 -8.18 7.13 2.20
CA GLU A 68 -9.20 7.10 3.25
C GLU A 68 -10.48 6.46 2.73
N ARG A 69 -11.39 6.14 3.67
CA ARG A 69 -12.73 5.60 3.45
C ARG A 69 -12.68 4.18 2.89
N ALA A 70 -12.35 3.23 3.76
CA ALA A 70 -12.25 1.79 3.48
C ALA A 70 -11.21 1.50 2.39
N VAL A 71 -9.95 1.63 2.78
CA VAL A 71 -8.82 1.44 1.89
C VAL A 71 -8.48 -0.04 1.80
N CYS A 72 -8.16 -0.48 0.59
CA CYS A 72 -7.55 -1.78 0.35
C CYS A 72 -6.39 -1.59 -0.62
N PHE A 73 -5.23 -2.17 -0.34
CA PHE A 73 -4.09 -2.12 -1.25
C PHE A 73 -3.52 -3.51 -1.51
N GLU A 74 -3.04 -3.72 -2.74
CA GLU A 74 -2.48 -4.99 -3.20
C GLU A 74 -1.08 -4.77 -3.75
N GLN A 75 -0.18 -5.68 -3.43
CA GLN A 75 1.12 -5.85 -4.03
C GLN A 75 1.38 -7.36 -4.24
N PRO A 76 2.30 -7.76 -5.12
CA PRO A 76 2.68 -9.16 -5.22
C PRO A 76 3.05 -9.75 -3.85
N GLY A 77 2.37 -10.83 -3.45
CA GLY A 77 2.60 -11.53 -2.18
C GLY A 77 2.00 -10.87 -0.92
N ARG A 78 1.30 -9.73 -1.05
CA ARG A 78 0.72 -9.01 0.09
C ARG A 78 -0.55 -8.25 -0.26
N VAL A 79 -1.57 -8.41 0.57
CA VAL A 79 -2.80 -7.59 0.52
C VAL A 79 -3.07 -7.02 1.91
N ALA A 80 -3.54 -5.77 1.96
CA ALA A 80 -3.88 -5.12 3.21
C ALA A 80 -5.12 -4.25 3.08
N ARG A 81 -5.82 -4.05 4.20
CA ARG A 81 -6.98 -3.16 4.32
C ARG A 81 -6.96 -2.40 5.62
N ALA A 82 -7.53 -1.21 5.61
CA ALA A 82 -7.66 -0.33 6.78
C ALA A 82 -8.71 0.76 6.49
N ASP A 83 -9.06 1.55 7.50
CA ASP A 83 -9.92 2.71 7.31
C ASP A 83 -9.19 3.84 6.59
N SER A 84 -7.89 4.01 6.89
CA SER A 84 -6.97 4.91 6.20
C SER A 84 -5.57 4.33 6.03
N VAL A 85 -4.87 4.82 5.01
CA VAL A 85 -3.49 4.44 4.68
C VAL A 85 -2.67 5.67 4.35
N ARG A 86 -1.45 5.72 4.89
CA ARG A 86 -0.43 6.70 4.51
C ARG A 86 0.80 5.98 3.98
N ILE A 87 1.26 6.37 2.79
CA ILE A 87 2.47 5.84 2.16
C ILE A 87 3.49 6.97 2.07
N GLU A 88 4.66 6.78 2.65
CA GLU A 88 5.77 7.75 2.64
C GLU A 88 6.92 7.23 1.78
N GLN A 89 7.15 7.86 0.63
CA GLN A 89 8.17 7.42 -0.33
C GLN A 89 9.59 7.59 0.23
N ALA A 90 9.85 8.64 1.01
CA ALA A 90 11.18 8.91 1.55
C ALA A 90 11.67 7.82 2.53
N THR A 91 10.77 7.29 3.36
CA THR A 91 11.10 6.28 4.37
C THR A 91 10.75 4.86 3.94
N GLN A 92 10.11 4.69 2.78
CA GLN A 92 9.62 3.40 2.29
C GLN A 92 8.63 2.75 3.28
N LEU A 93 7.77 3.57 3.91
CA LEU A 93 6.83 3.13 4.94
C LEU A 93 5.38 3.24 4.48
N ILE A 94 4.57 2.28 4.91
CA ILE A 94 3.12 2.26 4.79
C ILE A 94 2.55 2.19 6.21
N LEU A 95 1.71 3.14 6.57
CA LEU A 95 0.96 3.14 7.83
C LEU A 95 -0.50 2.84 7.53
N LEU A 96 -1.01 1.79 8.14
CA LEU A 96 -2.41 1.37 8.09
C LEU A 96 -3.06 1.76 9.42
N GLU A 97 -4.20 2.45 9.39
CA GLU A 97 -4.91 2.92 10.58
C GLU A 97 -6.40 2.61 10.51
N GLY A 98 -6.96 2.18 11.64
CA GLY A 98 -8.35 1.76 11.79
C GLY A 98 -8.59 0.40 11.15
N ASN A 99 -9.00 -0.58 11.96
CA ASN A 99 -9.33 -1.94 11.50
C ASN A 99 -8.25 -2.57 10.58
N ALA A 100 -6.96 -2.26 10.82
CA ALA A 100 -5.86 -2.61 9.95
C ALA A 100 -5.64 -4.12 9.90
N GLN A 101 -5.58 -4.67 8.69
CA GLN A 101 -5.35 -6.09 8.45
C GLN A 101 -4.40 -6.27 7.28
N VAL A 102 -3.46 -7.19 7.44
CA VAL A 102 -2.47 -7.53 6.42
C VAL A 102 -2.45 -9.04 6.27
N GLN A 103 -2.42 -9.49 5.04
CA GLN A 103 -2.35 -10.89 4.69
C GLN A 103 -1.19 -11.09 3.72
N THR A 104 -0.35 -12.07 4.04
CA THR A 104 0.65 -12.63 3.13
C THR A 104 0.42 -14.12 2.98
N ASP A 105 1.25 -14.80 2.20
CA ASP A 105 1.23 -16.26 2.10
C ASP A 105 1.68 -16.93 3.41
N GLN A 106 2.43 -16.21 4.26
CA GLN A 106 3.09 -16.76 5.44
C GLN A 106 2.43 -16.37 6.76
N TYR A 107 1.73 -15.23 6.81
CA TYR A 107 1.18 -14.71 8.05
C TYR A 107 0.05 -13.71 7.83
N ASN A 108 -0.73 -13.51 8.90
CA ASN A 108 -1.79 -12.53 8.99
C ASN A 108 -1.48 -11.58 10.15
N LEU A 109 -1.68 -10.29 9.93
CA LEU A 109 -1.57 -9.25 10.94
C LEU A 109 -2.92 -8.57 11.10
N GLN A 110 -3.31 -8.28 12.33
CA GLN A 110 -4.50 -7.48 12.64
C GLN A 110 -4.18 -6.53 13.79
N GLY A 111 -4.68 -5.30 13.74
CA GLY A 111 -4.48 -4.31 14.80
C GLY A 111 -5.22 -3.01 14.49
N GLU A 112 -5.18 -2.07 15.43
CA GLU A 112 -5.71 -0.73 15.20
C GLU A 112 -4.79 0.09 14.29
N SER A 113 -3.47 -0.07 14.48
CA SER A 113 -2.45 0.53 13.64
C SER A 113 -1.40 -0.51 13.27
N ILE A 114 -0.99 -0.55 12.00
CA ILE A 114 0.08 -1.40 11.51
C ILE A 114 1.00 -0.59 10.60
N LYS A 115 2.26 -0.49 11.01
CA LYS A 115 3.34 0.04 10.16
C LYS A 115 3.99 -1.09 9.37
N LEU A 116 4.19 -0.90 8.07
CA LEU A 116 4.84 -1.83 7.14
C LEU A 116 5.92 -1.11 6.32
N TYR A 117 6.85 -1.88 5.78
CA TYR A 117 7.72 -1.40 4.70
C TYR A 117 7.10 -1.65 3.32
N MET A 118 7.37 -0.77 2.35
CA MET A 118 6.95 -0.96 0.96
C MET A 118 7.56 -2.22 0.35
N ASP A 119 8.81 -2.52 0.71
CA ASP A 119 9.48 -3.79 0.39
C ASP A 119 8.79 -4.94 1.16
N VAL A 120 8.16 -5.84 0.40
CA VAL A 120 7.43 -7.00 0.96
C VAL A 120 8.35 -8.01 1.65
N SER A 121 9.66 -7.99 1.37
CA SER A 121 10.64 -8.85 2.05
C SER A 121 10.98 -8.36 3.46
N GLN A 122 10.70 -7.09 3.76
CA GLN A 122 10.95 -6.49 5.06
C GLN A 122 9.72 -6.61 5.95
N GLY A 123 9.69 -7.68 6.75
CA GLY A 123 8.66 -7.91 7.75
C GLY A 123 8.91 -7.10 9.01
N VAL A 124 8.31 -5.91 9.11
CA VAL A 124 8.07 -5.28 10.42
C VAL A 124 6.61 -4.88 10.46
N ALA A 125 5.93 -5.35 11.49
CA ALA A 125 4.62 -4.91 11.92
C ALA A 125 4.81 -4.38 13.34
N GLN A 126 4.49 -3.11 13.56
CA GLN A 126 4.57 -2.49 14.86
C GLN A 126 3.20 -1.96 15.25
N GLY A 127 2.70 -2.42 16.40
CA GLY A 127 1.67 -1.74 17.17
C GLY A 127 2.31 -0.91 18.28
N ASP A 128 1.53 -0.05 18.93
CA ASP A 128 1.96 0.66 20.15
C ASP A 128 1.34 0.02 21.40
N ASP A 129 1.72 0.48 22.59
CA ASP A 129 1.25 -0.06 23.88
C ASP A 129 -0.29 0.03 24.04
N ASN A 130 -0.94 0.98 23.36
CA ASN A 130 -2.39 1.15 23.35
C ASN A 130 -3.07 0.39 22.20
N SER A 131 -2.30 -0.04 21.21
CA SER A 131 -2.74 -0.62 19.95
C SER A 131 -1.90 -1.85 19.59
N PRO A 132 -1.97 -2.94 20.39
CA PRO A 132 -1.18 -4.14 20.12
C PRO A 132 -1.59 -4.79 18.79
N ILE A 133 -0.63 -5.41 18.12
CA ILE A 133 -0.89 -6.21 16.92
C ILE A 133 -1.05 -7.68 17.27
N ARG A 134 -1.96 -8.35 16.56
CA ARG A 134 -2.12 -9.80 16.57
C ARG A 134 -1.45 -10.38 15.34
N VAL A 135 -0.52 -11.32 15.54
CA VAL A 135 0.14 -12.06 14.48
C VAL A 135 -0.34 -13.50 14.47
N THR A 136 -0.74 -14.00 13.30
CA THR A 136 -1.05 -15.41 13.06
C THR A 136 -0.10 -15.93 11.99
N ILE A 137 0.76 -16.89 12.34
CA ILE A 137 1.69 -17.50 11.38
C ILE A 137 1.01 -18.71 10.74
N LEU A 138 1.04 -18.76 9.41
CA LEU A 138 0.52 -19.86 8.62
C LEU A 138 1.65 -20.87 8.43
N MET A 139 1.61 -21.98 9.18
CA MET A 139 2.54 -23.09 8.95
C MET A 139 2.09 -23.90 7.73
N ASP A 140 3.04 -24.38 6.93
CA ASP A 140 2.85 -25.11 5.65
C ASP A 140 1.55 -25.93 5.65
N GLN A 141 0.53 -25.33 5.06
CA GLN A 141 -0.71 -26.00 4.73
C GLN A 141 -0.78 -26.02 3.20
N PRO A 142 -0.89 -27.20 2.58
CA PRO A 142 -0.71 -27.38 1.14
C PRO A 142 -1.74 -26.65 0.25
N ASN A 143 -2.66 -25.83 0.80
CA ASN A 143 -3.71 -25.10 0.08
C ASN A 143 -4.10 -23.72 0.70
N SER A 144 -3.24 -23.07 1.50
CA SER A 144 -3.60 -21.82 2.19
C SER A 144 -3.57 -20.53 1.34
N ALA A 145 -3.04 -20.60 0.12
CA ALA A 145 -3.05 -19.47 -0.83
C ALA A 145 -4.47 -18.98 -1.22
N SER A 146 -5.53 -19.66 -0.79
CA SER A 146 -6.93 -19.42 -1.19
C SER A 146 -7.73 -18.49 -0.27
N ASN A 147 -7.19 -18.04 0.88
CA ASN A 147 -7.94 -17.25 1.87
C ASN A 147 -7.51 -15.79 1.98
N ALA A 148 -6.65 -15.29 1.09
CA ALA A 148 -6.35 -13.87 1.07
C ALA A 148 -7.60 -13.07 0.67
N PHE A 149 -8.01 -12.12 1.51
CA PHE A 149 -9.06 -11.20 1.12
C PHE A 149 -8.58 -10.41 -0.10
N ARG A 150 -9.45 -10.29 -1.10
CA ARG A 150 -9.15 -9.49 -2.29
C ARG A 150 -9.71 -8.10 -2.11
N CYS A 151 -9.06 -7.10 -2.69
CA CYS A 151 -9.66 -5.77 -2.76
C CYS A 151 -10.88 -5.76 -3.67
N ARG A 152 -10.96 -6.70 -4.63
CA ARG A 152 -12.13 -7.02 -5.47
C ARG A 152 -12.21 -8.51 -5.84
#